data_AF-A0A1Q9N103-F1
#
_entry.id   AF-A0A1Q9N103-F1
#
_cell.length_a   1.000
_cell.length_b   1.000
_cell.length_c   1.000
_cell.angle_alpha   90.00
_cell.angle_beta   90.00
_cell.angle_gamma   90.00
#
_symmetry.space_group_name_H-M   'P 1'
#
loop_
_entity.id
_entity.type
_entity.pdbx_description
1 polymer ?
#
loop_
_entity_poly.entity_id
_entity_poly.type
_entity_poly.pdbx_seq_one_letter_code
_entity_poly.pdbx_strand_id
1 'polypeptide(L)' 'MRKVALVGAGMSHFGAFYPEKQLTDHFAEAWVNAVKSVDHGIEPKDIDGGLYLGNFTADRFNNQGHLAPLMAN' A
#
# COMPACT_ATOMS: atom_id res chain seq x y z
N MET A 1 -9.51 -12.80 -22.54
CA MET A 1 -9.41 -12.31 -21.14
C MET A 1 -8.31 -13.08 -20.43
N ARG A 2 -7.37 -12.41 -19.77
CA ARG A 2 -6.37 -13.09 -18.92
C ARG A 2 -7.00 -13.45 -17.58
N LYS A 3 -6.68 -14.62 -17.02
CA LYS A 3 -7.10 -15.01 -15.66
C LYS A 3 -6.26 -14.23 -14.64
N VAL A 4 -6.82 -13.98 -13.46
CA VAL A 4 -6.18 -13.24 -12.36
C VAL A 4 -6.22 -14.11 -11.10
N ALA A 5 -5.17 -14.02 -10.28
CA ALA A 5 -5.08 -14.67 -8.98
C ALA A 5 -4.55 -13.67 -7.94
N LEU A 6 -4.92 -13.89 -6.67
CA LEU A 6 -4.31 -13.20 -5.53
C LEU A 6 -3.08 -14.00 -5.09
N VAL A 7 -1.91 -13.36 -5.06
CA VAL A 7 -0.65 -14.01 -4.66
C VAL A 7 -0.18 -13.62 -3.27
N GLY A 8 -0.77 -12.58 -2.68
CA GLY A 8 -0.47 -12.10 -1.34
C GLY A 8 -1.47 -11.02 -0.90
N ALA A 9 -1.58 -10.82 0.41
CA ALA A 9 -2.40 -9.79 1.03
C ALA A 9 -1.79 -9.35 2.37
N GLY A 10 -1.95 -8.07 2.70
CA GLY A 10 -1.42 -7.49 3.92
C GLY A 10 -2.26 -6.32 4.39
N MET A 11 -2.18 -6.05 5.68
CA MET A 11 -2.85 -4.91 6.30
C MET A 11 -1.93 -4.28 7.34
N SER A 12 -2.10 -2.99 7.59
CA SER A 12 -1.54 -2.31 8.75
C SER A 12 -2.49 -2.43 9.95
N HIS A 13 -2.00 -2.10 11.14
CA HIS A 13 -2.84 -2.02 12.33
C HIS A 13 -3.86 -0.89 12.22
N PHE A 14 -5.10 -1.18 12.61
CA PHE A 14 -6.19 -0.21 12.63
C PHE A 14 -6.29 0.45 14.00
N GLY A 15 -6.50 1.76 14.05
CA GLY A 15 -6.53 2.52 15.30
C GLY A 15 -6.25 4.00 15.10
N ALA A 16 -6.14 4.72 16.23
CA ALA A 16 -5.74 6.12 16.28
C ALA A 16 -4.26 6.20 16.66
N PHE A 17 -3.43 6.56 15.69
CA PHE A 17 -1.95 6.60 15.81
C PHE A 17 -1.39 7.99 15.49
N TYR A 18 -2.22 9.02 15.53
CA TYR A 18 -1.74 10.38 15.39
C TYR A 18 -1.27 10.88 16.77
N PRO A 19 -0.07 11.49 16.86
CA PRO A 19 0.80 11.92 15.77
C PRO A 19 1.93 10.95 15.38
N GLU A 20 1.98 9.75 15.95
CA GLU A 20 3.11 8.82 15.81
C GLU A 20 3.28 8.25 14.40
N LYS A 21 2.20 8.08 13.65
CA LYS A 21 2.19 7.53 12.29
C LYS A 21 1.43 8.43 11.32
N GLN A 22 1.94 8.49 10.11
CA GLN A 22 1.30 9.11 8.95
C GLN A 22 0.71 8.05 8.01
N LEU A 23 -0.07 8.52 7.04
CA LEU A 23 -0.70 7.65 6.04
C LEU A 23 0.33 6.82 5.24
N THR A 24 1.50 7.37 4.96
CA THR A 24 2.62 6.68 4.29
C THR A 24 3.16 5.52 5.13
N ASP A 25 3.24 5.68 6.45
CA ASP A 25 3.71 4.61 7.35
C ASP A 25 2.73 3.44 7.35
N HIS A 26 1.43 3.74 7.37
CA HIS A 26 0.38 2.71 7.28
C HIS A 26 0.38 2.00 5.93
N PHE A 27 0.65 2.71 4.83
CA PHE A 27 0.80 2.09 3.51
C PHE A 27 2.04 1.17 3.48
N ALA A 28 3.19 1.66 3.95
CA ALA A 28 4.43 0.89 3.98
C ALA A 28 4.29 -0.38 4.83
N GLU A 29 3.65 -0.30 6.00
CA GLU A 29 3.36 -1.46 6.84
C GLU A 29 2.48 -2.49 6.12
N ALA A 30 1.39 -2.04 5.50
CA ALA A 30 0.49 -2.92 4.75
C ALA A 30 1.20 -3.58 3.55
N TRP A 31 2.02 -2.82 2.83
CA TRP A 31 2.83 -3.31 1.71
C TRP A 31 3.83 -4.38 2.15
N VAL A 32 4.61 -4.10 3.20
CA VAL A 32 5.59 -5.07 3.73
C VAL A 32 4.90 -6.35 4.19
N ASN A 33 3.73 -6.23 4.85
CA ASN A 33 2.95 -7.40 5.26
C ASN A 33 2.42 -8.18 4.05
N ALA A 34 2.02 -7.51 2.97
CA ALA A 34 1.56 -8.15 1.76
C ALA A 34 2.68 -8.91 1.04
N VAL A 35 3.86 -8.29 0.87
CA VAL A 35 5.03 -8.94 0.26
C VAL A 35 5.48 -10.17 1.04
N LYS A 36 5.49 -10.09 2.38
CA LYS A 36 5.84 -11.23 3.24
C LYS A 36 4.86 -12.40 3.15
N SER A 37 3.63 -12.16 2.71
CA SER A 37 2.61 -13.20 2.56
C SER A 37 2.74 -14.01 1.26
N VAL A 38 3.61 -13.60 0.34
CA VAL A 38 3.80 -14.28 -0.96
C VAL A 38 4.70 -15.50 -0.80
N ASP A 39 4.20 -16.69 -1.11
CA ASP A 39 4.86 -17.98 -0.86
C ASP A 39 6.29 -18.09 -1.41
N HIS A 40 6.51 -17.61 -2.65
CA HIS A 40 7.81 -17.65 -3.33
C HIS A 40 8.51 -16.29 -3.34
N GLY A 41 8.06 -15.36 -2.50
CA GLY A 41 8.51 -13.98 -2.48
C GLY A 41 8.07 -13.18 -3.70
N ILE A 42 8.29 -11.87 -3.62
CA ILE A 42 8.15 -10.92 -4.71
C ILE A 42 9.05 -9.72 -4.40
N GLU A 43 9.74 -9.19 -5.40
CA GLU A 43 10.49 -7.94 -5.28
C GLU A 43 9.74 -6.81 -5.99
N PRO A 44 9.92 -5.53 -5.58
CA PRO A 44 9.29 -4.40 -6.25
C PRO A 44 9.55 -4.36 -7.77
N LYS A 45 10.72 -4.83 -8.22
CA LYS A 45 11.10 -4.91 -9.64
C LYS A 45 10.27 -5.91 -10.46
N ASP A 46 9.57 -6.84 -9.81
CA ASP A 46 8.75 -7.86 -10.46
C ASP A 46 7.34 -7.34 -10.79
N ILE A 47 7.01 -6.09 -10.41
CA ILE A 47 5.71 -5.46 -10.62
C ILE A 47 5.73 -4.59 -11.88
N ASP A 48 5.31 -5.17 -13.01
CA ASP A 48 5.33 -4.47 -14.30
C ASP A 48 4.17 -3.47 -14.51
N GLY A 49 3.05 -3.68 -13.83
CA GLY A 49 1.77 -3.01 -14.16
C GLY A 49 1.62 -1.62 -13.53
N GLY A 50 1.71 -1.56 -12.21
CA GLY A 50 1.53 -0.32 -11.45
C GLY A 50 0.70 -0.52 -10.19
N LEU A 51 0.66 0.54 -9.39
CA LEU A 51 -0.08 0.61 -8.14
C LEU A 51 -1.47 1.23 -8.35
N TYR A 52 -2.50 0.53 -7.90
CA TYR A 52 -3.84 1.08 -7.75
C TYR A 52 -4.08 1.41 -6.28
N LEU A 53 -4.24 2.69 -5.97
CA LEU A 53 -4.41 3.17 -4.59
C LEU A 53 -5.77 3.84 -4.40
N GLY A 54 -6.50 3.41 -3.38
CA GLY A 54 -7.75 4.03 -2.95
C GLY A 54 -7.56 4.81 -1.65
N ASN A 55 -7.99 6.08 -1.63
CA ASN A 55 -8.04 6.90 -0.42
C ASN A 55 -9.19 7.92 -0.54
N PHE A 56 -9.91 8.16 0.55
CA PHE A 56 -11.08 9.05 0.54
C PHE A 56 -10.83 10.46 1.09
N THR A 57 -9.86 10.65 1.99
CA THR A 57 -9.80 11.86 2.84
C THR A 57 -8.40 12.44 3.10
N ALA A 58 -7.35 11.92 2.45
CA ALA A 58 -5.98 12.38 2.68
C ALA A 58 -5.72 13.81 2.21
N ASP A 59 -6.44 14.26 1.18
CA ASP A 59 -6.45 15.64 0.73
C ASP A 59 -6.86 16.60 1.87
N ARG A 60 -7.80 16.17 2.72
CA ARG A 60 -8.33 16.98 3.82
C ARG A 60 -7.59 16.81 5.14
N PHE A 61 -7.25 15.58 5.52
CA PHE A 61 -6.63 15.32 6.83
C PHE A 61 -5.10 15.31 6.80
N ASN A 62 -4.51 14.99 5.66
CA ASN A 62 -3.06 14.92 5.48
C ASN A 62 -2.53 16.03 4.56
N ASN A 63 -3.41 16.88 4.01
CA ASN A 63 -3.08 17.88 2.99
C ASN A 63 -2.33 17.28 1.79
N GLN A 64 -2.64 16.03 1.42
CA GLN A 64 -1.91 15.26 0.40
C GLN A 64 -2.87 14.55 -0.56
N GLY A 65 -2.91 15.01 -1.81
CA GLY A 65 -3.76 14.43 -2.86
C GLY A 65 -3.08 13.36 -3.72
N HIS A 66 -1.88 13.65 -4.26
CA HIS A 66 -1.16 12.76 -5.19
C HIS A 66 -0.52 11.55 -4.51
N LEU A 67 -1.34 10.71 -3.88
CA LEU A 67 -0.87 9.58 -3.08
C LEU A 67 -0.32 8.43 -3.92
N ALA A 68 -1.01 8.01 -4.99
CA ALA A 68 -0.56 6.88 -5.81
C ALA A 68 0.88 7.03 -6.32
N PRO A 69 1.27 8.16 -6.95
CA PRO A 69 2.68 8.35 -7.36
C PRO A 69 3.62 8.51 -6.16
N LEU A 70 3.16 9.08 -5.03
CA LEU A 70 3.98 9.17 -3.82
C LEU A 70 4.33 7.78 -3.26
N MET A 71 3.39 6.83 -3.30
CA MET A 71 3.56 5.48 -2.76
C MET A 71 4.27 4.52 -3.73
N ALA A 72 4.31 4.85 -5.02
CA ALA A 72 4.96 4.04 -6.05
C ALA A 72 6.43 4.42 -6.31
N ASN A 73 6.98 5.36 -5.51
CA ASN A 73 8.38 5.79 -5.58
C ASN A 73 9.36 4.75 -5.01
#